data_AF-A0A8C7WV04-F1
#
_entry.id   AF-A0A8C7WV04-F1
#
_cell.length_a   1.000
_cell.length_b   1.000
_cell.length_c   1.000
_cell.angle_alpha   90.00
_cell.angle_beta   90.00
_cell.angle_gamma   90.00
#
_symmetry.space_group_name_H-M   'P 1'
#
loop_
_entity.id
_entity.type
_entity.pdbx_description
1 polymer ?
#
loop_
_entity_poly.entity_id
_entity_poly.type
_entity_poly.pdbx_seq_one_letter_code
_entity_poly.pdbx_strand_id
1 'polypeptide(L)'
;MRSVCLSYVNLGSLIAFCDTGFIFWSRPAVCCLSSASSFEAFCCCRLFGADVQGRDCGDLASDWLGRFLTGEKRFRLVHFEPQLKARRPAEKEPLFPKSEVVAYPDYGPMMLLSEASIQDLNSRLGKEIKPEQFRPNIVISGCKAFDEVTERRFLCVQHTFDPQ
;
A
#
# COMPACT_ATOMS: atom_id res chain seq x y z
N MET A 1 -1.62 -7.87 20.22
CA MET A 1 -0.65 -7.98 19.09
C MET A 1 -1.12 -7.02 18.01
N ARG A 2 -0.30 -6.06 17.56
CA ARG A 2 -0.69 -5.12 16.52
C ARG A 2 -0.14 -5.62 15.18
N SER A 3 -1.02 -6.07 14.31
CA SER A 3 -0.66 -6.41 12.93
C SER A 3 -0.43 -5.13 12.15
N VAL A 4 0.68 -5.04 11.42
CA VAL A 4 1.00 -3.93 10.54
C VAL A 4 0.79 -4.45 9.12
N CYS A 5 -0.32 -4.01 8.51
CA CYS A 5 -0.62 -4.29 7.11
C CYS A 5 0.13 -3.25 6.25
N LEU A 6 1.07 -3.70 5.43
CA LEU A 6 1.83 -2.83 4.53
C LEU A 6 1.14 -2.76 3.16
N SER A 7 0.17 -1.85 3.04
CA SER A 7 -0.21 -1.25 1.76
C SER A 7 0.75 -0.08 1.52
N TYR A 8 1.88 -0.32 0.84
CA TYR A 8 2.82 0.72 0.43
C TYR A 8 3.19 1.69 1.56
N VAL A 9 3.93 1.21 2.57
CA VAL A 9 4.46 2.12 3.58
C VAL A 9 5.75 2.74 3.06
N ASN A 10 5.63 3.90 2.40
CA ASN A 10 6.76 4.81 2.30
C ASN A 10 7.01 5.40 3.71
N LEU A 11 7.68 4.60 4.55
CA LEU A 11 8.27 4.99 5.83
C LEU A 11 9.62 5.65 5.54
N GLY A 12 9.65 6.63 4.62
CA GLY A 12 10.83 7.41 4.21
C GLY A 12 12.04 6.64 3.64
N SER A 13 12.07 5.31 3.76
CA SER A 13 13.23 4.46 3.42
C SER A 13 12.87 2.97 3.26
N LEU A 14 11.60 2.60 3.39
CA LEU A 14 11.17 1.21 3.44
C LEU A 14 10.45 0.82 2.16
N ILE A 15 11.11 0.05 1.30
CA ILE A 15 10.47 -0.57 0.14
C ILE A 15 10.52 -2.07 0.36
N ALA A 16 9.35 -2.71 0.36
CA ALA A 16 9.18 -4.15 0.44
C ALA A 16 8.69 -4.65 -0.92
N PHE A 17 9.50 -5.44 -1.62
CA PHE A 17 9.10 -6.10 -2.87
C PHE A 17 8.80 -7.56 -2.57
N CYS A 18 7.66 -8.09 -3.04
CA CYS A 18 7.30 -9.50 -2.97
C CYS A 18 7.21 -10.05 -4.39
N ASP A 19 8.29 -10.64 -4.90
CA ASP A 19 8.26 -11.44 -6.13
C ASP A 19 8.56 -12.89 -5.76
N THR A 20 7.65 -13.81 -6.13
CA THR A 20 7.83 -15.26 -5.94
C THR A 20 8.11 -15.75 -4.50
N GLY A 21 7.68 -15.00 -3.47
CA GLY A 21 7.78 -15.42 -2.07
C GLY A 21 8.95 -14.82 -1.27
N PHE A 22 9.64 -13.81 -1.80
CA PHE A 22 10.73 -13.12 -1.09
C PHE A 22 10.37 -11.66 -0.82
N ILE A 23 10.47 -11.23 0.43
CA ILE A 23 10.36 -9.82 0.80
C ILE A 23 11.76 -9.20 0.82
N PHE A 24 12.03 -8.28 -0.10
CA PHE A 24 13.30 -7.54 -0.17
C PHE A 24 13.20 -6.18 0.52
N TRP A 25 14.20 -5.85 1.36
CA TRP A 25 14.32 -4.54 2.02
C TRP A 25 15.55 -3.79 1.50
N SER A 26 15.38 -2.56 1.01
CA SER A 26 16.49 -1.70 0.56
C SER A 26 17.09 -0.86 1.70
N ARG A 27 17.96 -1.51 2.49
CA ARG A 27 18.98 -0.92 3.42
C ARG A 27 18.52 -0.28 4.76
N PRO A 28 19.42 -0.26 5.78
CA PRO A 28 20.75 -0.89 5.82
C PRO A 28 20.73 -2.19 6.64
N ALA A 29 19.87 -3.13 6.26
CA ALA A 29 20.06 -4.55 6.52
C ALA A 29 19.15 -5.30 5.55
N VAL A 30 19.72 -5.78 4.45
CA VAL A 30 19.00 -6.61 3.48
C VAL A 30 18.70 -7.93 4.18
N CYS A 31 17.48 -8.10 4.68
CA CYS A 31 17.01 -9.37 5.21
C CYS A 31 16.19 -10.05 4.12
N CYS A 32 16.81 -10.92 3.32
CA CYS A 32 16.06 -11.78 2.41
C CYS A 32 15.30 -12.80 3.26
N LEU A 33 14.02 -12.57 3.52
CA LEU A 33 13.17 -13.56 4.17
C LEU A 33 12.71 -14.56 3.12
N SER A 34 13.25 -15.79 3.16
CA SER A 34 12.66 -16.94 2.49
C SER A 34 11.49 -17.45 3.32
N SER A 35 10.37 -17.78 2.68
CA SER A 35 9.28 -18.50 3.33
C SER A 35 9.70 -19.96 3.57
N ALA A 36 10.47 -20.23 4.62
CA ALA A 36 10.81 -21.59 5.00
C ALA A 36 9.69 -22.19 5.88
N SER A 37 8.88 -23.03 5.24
CA SER A 37 8.14 -24.22 5.73
C SER A 37 7.27 -24.17 7.00
N SER A 38 6.05 -24.69 6.81
CA SER A 38 5.11 -25.29 7.78
C SER A 38 4.51 -24.38 8.85
N PHE A 39 3.45 -23.64 8.49
CA PHE A 39 2.08 -23.81 8.99
C PHE A 39 1.17 -22.78 8.30
N GLU A 40 -0.06 -23.17 7.96
CA GLU A 40 -1.11 -22.42 7.25
C GLU A 40 -1.70 -21.23 8.03
N ALA A 41 -0.91 -20.58 8.90
CA ALA A 41 -1.44 -19.55 9.80
C ALA A 41 -1.67 -18.22 9.05
N PHE A 42 -2.94 -17.93 8.77
CA PHE A 42 -3.39 -16.59 8.42
C PHE A 42 -3.85 -15.84 9.69
N CYS A 43 -3.63 -14.53 9.72
CA CYS A 43 -4.08 -13.66 10.78
C CYS A 43 -5.33 -12.90 10.36
N CYS A 44 -6.35 -12.91 11.22
CA CYS A 44 -7.46 -11.95 11.11
C CYS A 44 -6.97 -10.58 11.62
N CYS A 45 -6.92 -9.61 10.72
CA CYS A 45 -6.52 -8.24 10.98
C CYS A 45 -7.72 -7.31 10.88
N ARG A 46 -7.69 -6.18 11.60
CA ARG A 46 -8.77 -5.18 11.54
C ARG A 46 -8.24 -3.88 10.98
N LEU A 47 -8.71 -3.52 9.78
CA LEU A 47 -8.37 -2.29 9.08
C LEU A 47 -9.59 -1.39 8.98
N PHE A 48 -9.50 -0.19 9.54
CA PHE A 48 -10.57 0.81 9.54
C PHE A 48 -11.92 0.24 9.97
N GLY A 49 -11.92 -0.63 10.99
CA GLY A 49 -13.13 -1.28 11.52
C GLY A 49 -13.60 -2.53 10.78
N ALA A 50 -13.06 -2.85 9.59
CA ALA A 50 -13.40 -4.03 8.80
C ALA A 50 -12.35 -5.15 8.97
N ASP A 51 -12.80 -6.40 8.93
CA ASP A 51 -11.93 -7.57 9.03
C ASP A 51 -11.33 -7.92 7.67
N VAL A 52 -10.02 -8.19 7.67
CA VAL A 52 -9.24 -8.65 6.52
C VAL A 52 -8.30 -9.78 6.95
N GLN A 53 -7.97 -10.69 6.06
CA GLN A 53 -7.00 -11.74 6.34
C GLN A 53 -5.66 -11.45 5.67
N GLY A 54 -4.58 -11.96 6.27
CA GLY A 54 -3.25 -11.94 5.70
C GLY A 54 -2.41 -13.11 6.19
N ARG A 55 -1.53 -13.63 5.33
CA ARG A 55 -0.52 -14.62 5.72
C ARG A 55 0.55 -13.96 6.55
N ASP A 56 0.88 -14.54 7.69
CA ASP A 56 1.95 -14.06 8.53
C ASP A 56 3.33 -14.29 7.87
N CYS A 57 4.16 -13.25 7.84
CA CYS A 57 5.52 -13.32 7.29
C CYS A 57 6.56 -13.85 8.29
N GLY A 58 6.11 -14.25 9.49
CA GLY A 58 6.92 -15.00 10.46
C GLY A 58 7.70 -14.15 11.45
N ASP A 59 8.36 -14.84 12.38
CA ASP A 59 9.00 -14.21 13.55
C ASP A 59 10.21 -13.35 13.18
N LEU A 60 10.96 -13.73 12.14
CA LEU A 60 12.09 -12.94 11.65
C LEU A 60 11.63 -11.55 11.16
N ALA A 61 10.53 -11.46 10.44
CA ALA A 61 9.96 -10.18 10.00
C ALA A 61 9.43 -9.38 11.20
N SER A 62 8.84 -10.08 12.17
CA SER A 62 8.30 -9.48 13.40
C SER A 62 9.37 -8.84 14.27
N ASP A 63 10.48 -9.55 14.48
CA ASP A 63 11.62 -9.08 15.26
C ASP A 63 12.33 -7.92 14.56
N TRP A 64 12.50 -8.00 13.24
CA TRP A 64 13.10 -6.94 12.45
C TRP A 64 12.29 -5.63 12.56
N LEU A 65 10.97 -5.70 12.37
CA LEU A 65 10.08 -4.53 12.53
C LEU A 65 10.07 -3.99 13.96
N GLY A 66 10.07 -4.89 14.96
CA GLY A 66 10.15 -4.52 16.37
C GLY A 66 11.38 -3.66 16.64
N ARG A 67 12.56 -4.12 16.20
CA ARG A 67 13.84 -3.41 16.36
C ARG A 67 13.88 -2.09 15.60
N PHE A 68 13.39 -2.06 14.36
CA PHE A 68 13.44 -0.87 13.52
C PHE A 68 12.52 0.25 14.01
N LEU A 69 11.30 -0.08 14.47
CA LEU A 69 10.29 0.93 14.78
C LEU A 69 10.38 1.48 16.21
N THR A 70 10.50 0.60 17.22
CA THR A 70 10.32 1.03 18.63
C THR A 70 11.14 0.26 19.67
N GLY A 71 11.74 -0.87 19.33
CA GLY A 71 12.48 -1.76 20.25
C GLY A 71 11.62 -2.52 21.28
N GLU A 72 10.45 -2.01 21.64
CA GLU A 72 9.67 -2.51 22.78
C GLU A 72 8.40 -3.29 22.38
N LYS A 73 7.89 -3.08 21.17
CA LYS A 73 6.63 -3.68 20.70
C LYS A 73 6.88 -4.72 19.62
N ARG A 74 6.19 -5.87 19.73
CA ARG A 74 6.12 -6.86 18.66
C ARG A 74 5.07 -6.44 17.62
N PHE A 75 5.50 -6.33 16.37
CA PHE A 75 4.64 -6.08 15.20
C PHE A 75 4.62 -7.34 14.34
N ARG A 76 3.47 -7.70 13.76
CA ARG A 76 3.41 -8.76 12.74
C ARG A 76 3.29 -8.15 11.37
N LEU A 77 4.12 -8.64 10.45
CA LEU A 77 4.01 -8.34 9.03
C LEU A 77 3.07 -9.36 8.40
N VAL A 78 2.07 -8.89 7.66
CA VAL A 78 1.12 -9.76 6.97
C VAL A 78 1.09 -9.46 5.47
N HIS A 79 1.09 -10.52 4.66
CA HIS A 79 1.01 -10.48 3.20
C HIS A 79 -0.37 -10.96 2.74
N PHE A 80 -1.00 -10.23 1.81
CA PHE A 80 -2.30 -10.64 1.30
C PHE A 80 -2.12 -11.69 0.20
N GLU A 81 -2.97 -12.71 0.19
CA GLU A 81 -3.00 -13.72 -0.86
C GLU A 81 -4.40 -13.78 -1.48
N PRO A 82 -4.54 -14.06 -2.79
CA PRO A 82 -5.83 -14.02 -3.48
C PRO A 82 -6.93 -14.91 -2.87
N GLN A 83 -6.54 -16.03 -2.24
CA GLN A 83 -7.46 -16.94 -1.54
C GLN A 83 -7.96 -16.43 -0.19
N LEU A 84 -7.37 -15.37 0.36
CA LEU A 84 -7.72 -14.83 1.68
C LEU A 84 -8.85 -13.81 1.57
N LYS A 85 -9.60 -13.64 2.66
CA LYS A 85 -10.68 -12.66 2.74
C LYS A 85 -10.14 -11.23 2.57
N ALA A 86 -10.47 -10.62 1.44
CA ALA A 86 -10.28 -9.20 1.15
C ALA A 86 -11.39 -8.33 1.75
N ARG A 87 -11.18 -7.01 1.75
CA ARG A 87 -12.22 -6.01 2.00
C ARG A 87 -12.93 -5.62 0.71
N ARG A 88 -14.16 -5.12 0.85
CA ARG A 88 -14.95 -4.55 -0.25
C ARG A 88 -15.16 -3.05 0.00
N PRO A 89 -14.57 -2.16 -0.82
CA PRO A 89 -14.77 -0.71 -0.70
C PRO A 89 -16.25 -0.30 -0.76
N ALA A 90 -17.03 -1.00 -1.58
CA ALA A 90 -18.47 -0.78 -1.76
C ALA A 90 -19.32 -0.91 -0.49
N GLU A 91 -18.81 -1.58 0.56
CA GLU A 91 -19.50 -1.68 1.86
C GLU A 91 -19.53 -0.34 2.61
N LYS A 92 -18.58 0.56 2.31
CA LYS A 92 -18.48 1.89 2.93
C LYS A 92 -18.84 3.01 1.96
N GLU A 93 -18.47 2.85 0.69
CA GLU A 93 -18.67 3.85 -0.35
C GLU A 93 -19.37 3.21 -1.57
N PRO A 94 -20.68 3.42 -1.72
CA PRO A 94 -21.47 2.86 -2.82
C PRO A 94 -21.01 3.25 -4.23
N LEU A 95 -20.15 4.27 -4.39
CA LEU A 95 -19.58 4.65 -5.68
C LEU A 95 -18.65 3.57 -6.28
N PHE A 96 -18.10 2.66 -5.46
CA PHE A 96 -17.27 1.58 -5.97
C PHE A 96 -18.12 0.43 -6.54
N PRO A 97 -17.64 -0.26 -7.60
CA PRO A 97 -18.28 -1.49 -8.07
C PRO A 97 -18.37 -2.54 -6.95
N LYS A 98 -19.50 -3.25 -6.84
CA LYS A 98 -19.69 -4.30 -5.81
C LYS A 98 -18.72 -5.48 -5.93
N SER A 99 -18.18 -5.69 -7.13
CA SER A 99 -17.16 -6.70 -7.42
C SER A 99 -15.75 -6.27 -7.00
N GLU A 100 -15.53 -4.98 -6.73
CA GLU A 100 -14.22 -4.45 -6.37
C GLU A 100 -13.79 -4.99 -5.00
N VAL A 101 -12.53 -5.43 -4.93
CA VAL A 101 -11.92 -5.95 -3.71
C VAL A 101 -10.56 -5.29 -3.49
N VAL A 102 -10.27 -4.95 -2.25
CA VAL A 102 -8.98 -4.38 -1.85
C VAL A 102 -8.44 -5.14 -0.64
N ALA A 103 -7.12 -5.30 -0.59
CA ALA A 103 -6.46 -5.90 0.56
C ALA A 103 -6.37 -4.87 1.70
N TYR A 104 -5.27 -4.13 1.73
CA TYR A 104 -4.92 -3.18 2.77
C TYR A 104 -5.06 -1.69 2.44
N PRO A 105 -5.30 -1.23 1.19
CA PRO A 105 -5.58 0.19 0.93
C PRO A 105 -6.75 0.74 1.76
N ASP A 106 -6.66 2.01 2.13
CA ASP A 106 -7.59 2.67 3.05
C ASP A 106 -9.01 2.75 2.47
N TYR A 107 -9.12 3.19 1.21
CA TYR A 107 -10.38 3.50 0.54
C TYR A 107 -10.60 2.69 -0.73
N GLY A 108 -9.89 3.03 -1.81
CA GLY A 108 -10.03 2.41 -3.13
C GLY A 108 -8.79 1.62 -3.55
N PRO A 109 -8.88 0.94 -4.71
CA PRO A 109 -7.76 0.15 -5.25
C PRO A 109 -6.60 1.03 -5.74
N MET A 110 -6.90 2.24 -6.20
CA MET A 110 -5.94 3.18 -6.78
C MET A 110 -6.24 4.60 -6.35
N MET A 111 -5.19 5.42 -6.20
CA MET A 111 -5.27 6.85 -5.99
C MET A 111 -4.55 7.59 -7.12
N LEU A 112 -5.27 8.50 -7.77
CA LEU A 112 -4.79 9.37 -8.84
C LEU A 112 -4.55 10.78 -8.28
N LEU A 113 -3.48 11.43 -8.74
CA LEU A 113 -3.15 12.79 -8.35
C LEU A 113 -2.55 13.54 -9.54
N SER A 114 -2.89 14.81 -9.75
CA SER A 114 -2.26 15.61 -10.80
C SER A 114 -1.11 16.47 -10.28
N GLU A 115 -0.10 16.68 -11.13
CA GLU A 115 0.99 17.65 -10.86
C GLU A 115 0.43 19.06 -10.68
N ALA A 116 -0.60 19.42 -11.46
CA ALA A 116 -1.25 20.72 -11.38
C ALA A 116 -1.94 20.96 -10.03
N SER A 117 -2.60 19.95 -9.46
CA SER A 117 -3.19 20.03 -8.11
C SER A 117 -2.12 20.22 -7.03
N ILE A 118 -0.97 19.56 -7.17
CA ILE A 118 0.14 19.71 -6.22
C ILE A 118 0.76 21.10 -6.33
N GLN A 119 0.92 21.63 -7.55
CA GLN A 119 1.40 22.99 -7.77
C GLN A 119 0.44 24.05 -7.19
N ASP A 120 -0.87 23.90 -7.44
CA ASP A 120 -1.88 24.79 -6.85
C ASP A 120 -1.84 24.76 -5.31
N LEU A 121 -1.74 23.57 -4.72
CA LEU A 121 -1.61 23.44 -3.27
C LEU A 121 -0.32 24.07 -2.74
N ASN A 122 0.82 23.83 -3.40
CA ASN A 122 2.11 24.43 -3.04
C ASN A 122 2.08 25.96 -3.11
N SER A 123 1.33 26.55 -4.03
CA SER A 123 1.20 28.02 -4.13
C SER A 123 0.53 28.66 -2.92
N ARG A 124 -0.23 27.87 -2.14
CA ARG A 124 -0.98 28.32 -0.95
C ARG A 124 -0.28 27.95 0.36
N LEU A 125 0.79 27.16 0.29
CA LEU A 125 1.52 26.68 1.45
C LEU A 125 2.84 27.44 1.61
N GLY A 126 3.23 27.71 2.86
CA GLY A 126 4.55 28.27 3.18
C GLY A 126 5.69 27.25 3.11
N LYS A 127 5.40 26.00 2.78
CA LYS A 127 6.36 24.90 2.64
C LYS A 127 5.95 24.02 1.47
N GLU A 128 6.90 23.77 0.59
CA GLU A 128 6.70 22.87 -0.54
C GLU A 128 6.48 21.43 -0.06
N ILE A 129 5.45 20.81 -0.62
CA ILE A 129 5.10 19.41 -0.45
C ILE A 129 5.25 18.67 -1.76
N LYS A 130 5.59 17.39 -1.66
CA LYS A 130 5.78 16.52 -2.82
C LYS A 130 4.65 15.50 -2.96
N PRO A 131 4.38 14.99 -4.18
CA PRO A 131 3.35 13.98 -4.40
C PRO A 131 3.47 12.76 -3.47
N GLU A 132 4.68 12.34 -3.09
CA GLU A 132 4.90 11.15 -2.26
C GLU A 132 4.26 11.27 -0.86
N GLN A 133 4.03 12.49 -0.38
CA GLN A 133 3.34 12.74 0.90
C GLN A 133 1.87 12.36 0.85
N PHE A 134 1.26 12.37 -0.35
CA PHE A 134 -0.11 11.91 -0.58
C PHE A 134 -0.18 10.41 -0.84
N ARG A 135 0.93 9.79 -1.24
CA ARG A 135 1.04 8.36 -1.62
C ARG A 135 0.15 7.95 -2.80
N PRO A 136 0.13 8.72 -3.92
CA PRO A 136 -0.61 8.32 -5.11
C PRO A 136 0.00 7.06 -5.72
N ASN A 137 -0.85 6.28 -6.39
CA ASN A 137 -0.39 5.18 -7.23
C ASN A 137 0.00 5.69 -8.63
N ILE A 138 -0.69 6.72 -9.12
CA ILE A 138 -0.46 7.34 -10.43
C ILE A 138 -0.45 8.85 -10.26
N VAL A 139 0.59 9.49 -10.81
CA VAL A 139 0.66 10.95 -10.95
C VAL A 139 0.51 11.29 -12.43
N ILE A 140 -0.38 12.23 -12.74
CA ILE A 140 -0.66 12.68 -14.12
C ILE A 140 -0.27 14.14 -14.33
N SER A 141 0.12 14.46 -15.55
CA SER A 141 0.45 15.81 -16.00
C SER A 141 -0.46 16.22 -17.17
N GLY A 142 -0.37 17.48 -17.61
CA GLY A 142 -1.12 17.97 -18.78
C GLY A 142 -2.62 18.23 -18.54
N CYS A 143 -3.06 18.32 -17.30
CA CYS A 143 -4.42 18.70 -16.89
C CYS A 143 -4.41 19.96 -16.01
N LYS A 144 -5.58 20.56 -15.79
CA LYS A 144 -5.74 21.66 -14.83
C LYS A 144 -5.81 21.09 -13.41
N ALA A 145 -5.53 21.95 -12.43
CA ALA A 145 -5.68 21.57 -11.03
C ALA A 145 -7.10 21.05 -10.76
N PHE A 146 -7.19 19.91 -10.09
CA PHE A 146 -8.39 19.20 -9.68
C PHE A 146 -9.21 18.52 -10.79
N ASP A 147 -8.72 18.50 -12.04
CA ASP A 147 -9.37 17.76 -13.13
C ASP A 147 -9.49 16.25 -12.80
N GLU A 148 -8.60 15.70 -11.95
CA GLU A 148 -8.64 14.31 -11.49
C GLU A 148 -9.90 13.95 -10.68
N VAL A 149 -10.62 14.95 -10.15
CA VAL A 149 -11.85 14.77 -9.36
C VAL A 149 -13.10 14.96 -10.21
N THR A 150 -13.05 15.88 -11.17
CA THR A 150 -14.21 16.21 -12.01
C THR A 150 -14.45 15.20 -13.11
N GLU A 151 -13.39 14.62 -13.66
CA GLU A 151 -13.48 13.65 -14.73
C GLU A 151 -13.84 12.26 -14.21
N ARG A 152 -14.86 11.65 -14.81
CA ARG A 152 -15.39 10.35 -14.36
C ARG A 152 -14.71 9.15 -15.03
N ARG A 153 -13.89 9.38 -16.05
CA ARG A 153 -13.22 8.33 -16.83
C ARG A 153 -11.86 8.81 -17.32
N PHE A 154 -10.83 8.09 -16.92
CA PHE A 154 -9.49 8.22 -17.48
C PHE A 154 -9.21 6.98 -18.33
N LEU A 155 -8.84 7.17 -19.59
CA LEU A 155 -8.32 6.10 -20.43
C LEU A 155 -6.80 6.09 -20.28
N CYS A 156 -6.28 5.15 -19.48
CA CYS A 156 -4.86 4.84 -19.52
C CYS A 156 -4.63 3.93 -20.71
N VAL A 157 -4.06 4.46 -21.80
CA VAL A 157 -3.57 3.63 -22.90
C VAL A 157 -2.36 2.87 -22.36
N GLN A 158 -2.48 1.55 -22.21
CA GLN A 158 -1.37 0.71 -21.77
C GLN A 158 -0.20 0.91 -22.72
N HIS A 159 0.86 1.59 -22.27
CA HIS A 159 2.18 1.26 -22.74
C HIS A 159 2.53 -0.08 -22.09
N THR A 160 2.57 -1.14 -22.89
CA THR A 160 3.24 -2.38 -22.51
C THR A 160 4.65 -2.01 -22.07
N PHE A 161 4.92 -2.19 -20.77
CA PHE A 161 6.26 -2.05 -20.22
C PHE A 161 7.03 -3.28 -20.71
N ASP A 162 7.80 -3.13 -21.79
CA ASP A 162 8.69 -4.16 -22.28
C ASP A 162 9.93 -4.14 -21.37
N PRO A 163 10.15 -5.15 -20.52
CA PRO A 163 11.34 -5.20 -19.69
C PRO A 163 12.52 -5.61 -20.59
N GLN A 164 13.41 -4.66 -20.88
CA GLN A 164 14.76 -5.01 -21.35
C GLN A 164 15.60 -5.57 -20.20
#